data_AF-A0A0H3JXG8-F1
#
_entry.id   AF-A0A0H3JXG8-F1
#
_cell.length_a   1.000
_cell.length_b   1.000
_cell.length_c   1.000
_cell.angle_alpha   90.00
_cell.angle_beta   90.00
_cell.angle_gamma   90.00
#
_symmetry.space_group_name_H-M   'P 1'
#
loop_
_entity.id
_entity.type
_entity.pdbx_description
1 polymer ?
#
loop_
_entity_poly.entity_id
_entity_poly.type
_entity_poly.pdbx_seq_one_letter_code
_entity_poly.pdbx_strand_id
1 'polypeptide(L)'
;MIVLFLFLRKGREDMKKIRSYTSIWSVEKVIYAINDLQLPFPITFTQMTWFIVSLFVVILFGSLPPLSLIDGALLKYLGIPIVLTGFMCQKTFDGKKPYGFLKSIITYALRPKVTYAGKQIRLKKETMNESITIVRSEQLDGISD
;
A
#
# COMPACT_ATOMS: atom_id res chain seq x y z
N MET A 1 12.17 -24.33 -43.81
CA MET A 1 12.73 -23.75 -42.56
C MET A 1 11.79 -22.69 -41.94
N ILE A 2 11.28 -21.72 -42.72
CA ILE A 2 10.38 -20.65 -42.22
C ILE A 2 9.03 -21.21 -41.71
N VAL A 3 8.46 -22.20 -42.40
CA VAL A 3 7.19 -22.84 -41.98
C VAL A 3 7.35 -23.61 -40.67
N LEU A 4 8.49 -24.27 -40.45
CA LEU A 4 8.82 -24.95 -39.18
C LEU A 4 8.97 -23.95 -38.04
N PHE A 5 9.57 -22.77 -38.32
CA PHE A 5 9.71 -21.69 -37.35
C PHE A 5 8.36 -21.05 -36.98
N LEU A 6 7.46 -20.89 -37.96
CA LEU A 6 6.09 -20.42 -37.72
C LEU A 6 5.25 -21.45 -36.95
N PHE A 7 5.43 -22.75 -37.22
CA PHE A 7 4.78 -23.84 -36.50
C PHE A 7 5.27 -23.93 -35.04
N LEU A 8 6.58 -23.80 -34.80
CA LEU A 8 7.16 -23.71 -33.45
C LEU A 8 6.71 -22.44 -32.70
N ARG A 9 6.43 -21.35 -33.41
CA ARG A 9 5.90 -20.11 -32.82
C ARG A 9 4.42 -20.23 -32.44
N LYS A 10 3.63 -21.00 -33.19
CA LYS A 10 2.19 -21.23 -32.94
C LYS A 10 1.92 -22.03 -31.65
N GLY A 11 2.89 -22.83 -31.18
CA GLY A 11 2.78 -23.62 -29.94
C GLY A 11 3.07 -22.86 -28.65
N ARG A 12 3.44 -21.57 -28.71
CA ARG A 12 3.61 -20.73 -27.51
C ARG A 12 2.27 -20.08 -27.13
N GLU A 13 1.27 -20.92 -26.94
CA GLU A 13 -0.02 -20.52 -26.38
C GLU A 13 0.19 -20.00 -24.96
N ASP A 14 -0.45 -18.87 -24.69
CA ASP A 14 -0.26 -18.05 -23.51
C ASP A 14 -0.53 -18.84 -22.23
N MET A 15 0.47 -18.93 -21.33
CA MET A 15 0.24 -19.39 -19.97
C MET A 15 -0.80 -18.51 -19.29
N LYS A 16 -2.06 -18.94 -19.28
CA LYS A 16 -3.14 -18.29 -18.53
C LYS A 16 -2.81 -18.39 -17.05
N LYS A 17 -2.27 -17.30 -16.49
CA LYS A 17 -2.01 -17.19 -15.05
C LYS A 17 -3.34 -17.35 -14.30
N ILE A 18 -3.55 -18.51 -13.69
CA ILE A 18 -4.65 -18.72 -12.75
C ILE A 18 -4.43 -17.75 -11.60
N ARG A 19 -5.36 -16.83 -11.36
CA ARG A 19 -5.27 -15.91 -10.23
C ARG A 19 -5.39 -16.73 -8.95
N SER A 20 -4.29 -16.84 -8.22
CA SER A 20 -4.27 -17.47 -6.90
C SER A 20 -4.93 -16.53 -5.90
N TYR A 21 -6.16 -16.85 -5.50
CA TYR A 21 -6.93 -16.07 -4.53
C TYR A 21 -6.58 -16.41 -3.06
N THR A 22 -5.45 -17.10 -2.83
CA THR A 22 -4.98 -17.50 -1.48
C THR A 22 -4.80 -16.31 -0.54
N SER A 23 -4.64 -15.09 -1.07
CA SER A 23 -4.61 -13.83 -0.29
C SER A 23 -5.92 -13.54 0.47
N ILE A 24 -7.06 -14.07 0.03
CA ILE A 24 -8.36 -13.82 0.69
C ILE A 24 -8.41 -14.49 2.06
N TRP A 25 -7.72 -15.62 2.22
CA TRP A 25 -7.63 -16.39 3.46
C TRP A 25 -6.51 -15.92 4.40
N SER A 26 -5.79 -14.85 4.03
CA SER A 26 -4.77 -14.23 4.89
C SER A 26 -5.42 -13.34 5.95
N VAL A 27 -6.16 -13.98 6.86
CA VAL A 27 -6.75 -13.34 8.04
C VAL A 27 -5.63 -12.98 9.01
N GLU A 28 -5.64 -11.74 9.50
CA GLU A 28 -4.70 -11.31 10.53
C GLU A 28 -4.95 -12.11 11.81
N LYS A 29 -3.87 -12.59 12.44
CA LYS A 29 -3.98 -13.35 13.68
C LYS A 29 -4.43 -12.40 14.80
N VAL A 30 -5.62 -12.67 15.30
CA VAL A 30 -6.24 -11.98 16.44
C VAL A 30 -6.01 -12.82 17.69
N ILE A 31 -5.52 -12.19 18.75
CA ILE A 31 -5.28 -12.84 20.03
C ILE A 31 -6.41 -12.44 20.97
N TYR A 32 -7.18 -13.44 21.41
CA TYR A 32 -8.31 -13.26 22.33
C TYR A 32 -7.91 -13.52 23.79
N ALA A 33 -6.85 -14.30 24.01
CA ALA A 33 -6.32 -14.59 25.33
C ALA A 33 -4.79 -14.71 25.27
N ILE A 34 -4.13 -14.23 26.32
CA ILE A 34 -2.71 -14.48 26.56
C ILE A 34 -2.64 -15.45 27.74
N ASN A 35 -2.23 -16.69 27.45
CA ASN A 35 -2.26 -17.81 28.40
C ASN A 35 -3.68 -18.05 28.94
N ASP A 36 -4.00 -17.54 30.14
CA ASP A 36 -5.30 -17.69 30.84
C ASP A 36 -6.07 -16.37 30.94
N LEU A 37 -5.46 -15.24 30.58
CA LEU A 37 -6.09 -13.93 30.65
C LEU A 37 -6.90 -13.68 29.37
N GLN A 38 -8.22 -13.72 29.46
CA GLN A 38 -9.12 -13.26 28.41
C GLN A 38 -9.09 -11.74 28.35
N LEU A 39 -8.69 -11.18 27.21
CA LEU A 39 -8.71 -9.73 27.05
C LEU A 39 -10.17 -9.28 26.82
N PRO A 40 -10.61 -8.18 27.45
CA PRO A 40 -11.96 -7.64 27.26
C PRO A 40 -12.22 -7.21 25.81
N PHE A 41 -11.15 -6.99 25.03
CA PHE A 41 -11.21 -6.70 23.61
C PHE A 41 -10.16 -7.52 22.85
N PRO A 42 -10.50 -8.06 21.67
CA PRO A 42 -9.54 -8.76 20.82
C PRO A 42 -8.47 -7.79 20.29
N ILE A 43 -7.19 -8.15 20.45
CA ILE A 43 -6.08 -7.36 19.93
C ILE A 43 -5.41 -8.13 18.77
N THR A 44 -5.13 -7.42 17.68
CA THR A 44 -4.42 -8.00 16.52
C THR A 44 -2.90 -7.88 16.68
N PHE A 45 -2.15 -8.81 16.11
CA PHE A 45 -0.68 -8.74 16.11
C PHE A 45 -0.15 -7.46 15.43
N THR A 46 -0.84 -7.00 14.39
CA THR A 46 -0.55 -5.77 13.67
C THR A 46 -0.71 -4.55 14.57
N GLN A 47 -1.80 -4.48 15.35
CA GLN A 47 -2.05 -3.39 16.28
C GLN A 47 -0.99 -3.30 17.38
N MET A 48 -0.56 -4.44 17.94
CA MET A 48 0.54 -4.47 18.91
C MET A 48 1.85 -3.97 18.30
N THR A 49 2.17 -4.39 17.07
CA THR A 49 3.39 -3.97 16.39
C THR A 49 3.40 -2.46 16.16
N TRP A 50 2.31 -1.89 15.65
CA TRP A 50 2.19 -0.44 15.46
C TRP A 50 2.23 0.33 16.78
N PHE A 51 1.74 -0.27 17.88
CA PHE A 51 1.80 0.34 19.21
C PHE A 51 3.24 0.48 19.68
N ILE A 52 4.02 -0.59 19.57
CA ILE A 52 5.44 -0.58 19.93
C ILE A 52 6.21 0.42 19.05
N VAL A 53 5.97 0.41 17.74
CA VAL A 53 6.65 1.33 16.80
C VAL A 53 6.31 2.78 17.10
N SER A 54 5.03 3.11 17.30
CA SER A 54 4.61 4.48 17.61
C SER A 54 5.10 4.95 18.97
N LEU A 55 5.15 4.08 19.97
CA LEU A 55 5.73 4.39 21.28
C LEU A 55 7.23 4.71 21.15
N PHE A 56 7.98 3.90 20.40
CA PHE A 56 9.40 4.15 20.14
C PHE A 56 9.61 5.51 19.44
N VAL A 57 8.77 5.84 18.46
CA VAL A 57 8.78 7.14 17.77
C VAL A 57 8.51 8.29 18.75
N VAL A 58 7.51 8.18 19.63
CA VAL A 58 7.20 9.23 20.62
C VAL A 58 8.34 9.44 21.61
N ILE A 59 9.04 8.37 22.02
CA ILE A 59 10.24 8.49 22.87
C ILE A 59 11.37 9.21 22.11
N LEU A 60 11.66 8.82 20.87
CA LEU A 60 12.73 9.42 20.06
C LEU A 60 12.48 10.90 19.77
N PHE A 61 11.24 11.28 19.46
CA PHE A 61 10.84 12.64 19.14
C PHE A 61 10.33 13.43 20.36
N GLY A 62 10.49 12.89 21.57
CA GLY A 62 9.93 13.47 22.79
C GLY A 62 10.42 14.88 23.15
N SER A 63 11.53 15.31 22.55
CA SER A 63 12.16 16.63 22.69
C SER A 63 11.73 17.67 21.64
N LEU A 64 10.93 17.29 20.64
CA LEU A 64 10.43 18.24 19.65
C LEU A 64 9.32 19.14 20.24
N PRO A 65 9.31 20.45 19.93
CA PRO A 65 8.33 21.43 20.44
C PRO A 65 6.99 21.33 19.69
N PRO A 66 6.33 20.16 19.75
CA PRO A 66 4.91 20.05 20.12
C PRO A 66 4.65 18.91 21.12
N LEU A 67 5.56 17.94 21.24
CA LEU A 67 5.48 16.79 22.14
C LEU A 67 6.04 17.11 23.54
N SER A 68 6.94 18.09 23.62
CA SER A 68 7.53 18.54 24.89
C SER A 68 6.60 19.44 25.72
N LEU A 69 5.51 19.95 25.14
CA LEU A 69 4.57 20.89 25.80
C LEU A 69 3.42 20.18 26.53
N ILE A 70 3.34 18.85 26.42
CA ILE A 70 2.30 18.05 27.05
C ILE A 70 2.89 17.44 28.33
N ASP A 71 2.50 18.00 29.48
CA ASP A 71 2.95 17.56 30.82
C ASP A 71 2.35 16.21 31.27
N GLY A 72 1.31 15.75 30.59
CA GLY A 72 0.66 14.47 30.91
C GLY A 72 1.46 13.27 30.42
N ALA A 73 2.20 12.58 31.28
CA ALA A 73 2.96 11.37 30.93
C ALA A 73 2.07 10.25 30.35
N LEU A 74 0.90 10.00 30.96
CA LEU A 74 -0.06 9.01 30.43
C LEU A 74 -0.63 9.44 29.08
N LEU A 75 -0.99 10.70 28.91
CA LEU A 75 -1.54 11.19 27.65
C LEU A 75 -0.48 11.17 26.53
N LYS A 76 0.77 11.49 26.87
CA LYS A 76 1.90 11.54 25.95
C LYS A 76 2.31 10.15 25.47
N TYR A 77 2.52 9.20 26.39
CA TYR A 77 3.06 7.88 26.04
C TYR A 77 2.00 6.80 25.77
N LEU A 78 0.76 7.00 26.24
CA LEU A 78 -0.34 6.06 25.98
C LEU A 78 -1.32 6.67 24.98
N GLY A 79 -1.73 7.92 25.18
CA GLY A 79 -2.70 8.59 24.30
C GLY A 79 -2.20 8.75 22.86
N ILE A 80 -1.01 9.32 22.66
CA ILE A 80 -0.47 9.55 21.31
C ILE A 80 -0.25 8.22 20.55
N PRO A 81 0.38 7.19 21.15
CA PRO A 81 0.51 5.88 20.49
C PRO A 81 -0.84 5.18 20.25
N ILE A 82 -1.84 5.30 21.13
CA ILE A 82 -3.18 4.73 20.89
C ILE A 82 -3.87 5.42 19.70
N VAL A 83 -3.77 6.75 19.61
CA VAL A 83 -4.37 7.49 18.48
C VAL A 83 -3.64 7.17 17.17
N LEU A 84 -2.31 7.10 17.19
CA LEU A 84 -1.49 6.73 16.04
C LEU A 84 -1.74 5.29 15.57
N THR A 85 -1.87 4.35 16.50
CA THR A 85 -2.21 2.96 16.16
C THR A 85 -3.61 2.84 15.65
N GLY A 86 -4.57 3.51 16.28
CA GLY A 86 -5.93 3.61 15.78
C GLY A 86 -5.98 4.17 14.36
N PHE A 87 -5.21 5.23 14.08
CA PHE A 87 -5.08 5.80 12.73
C PHE A 87 -4.45 4.81 11.74
N MET A 88 -3.35 4.15 12.12
CA MET A 88 -2.66 3.19 11.26
C MET A 88 -3.48 1.91 11.02
N CYS A 89 -4.38 1.57 11.95
CA CYS A 89 -5.29 0.43 11.88
C CYS A 89 -6.67 0.79 11.30
N GLN A 90 -7.03 2.06 11.18
CA GLN A 90 -8.24 2.50 10.48
C GLN A 90 -8.06 2.36 8.97
N LYS A 91 -9.11 1.87 8.29
CA LYS A 91 -9.35 1.81 6.83
C LYS A 91 -8.10 1.67 5.95
N THR A 92 -8.01 0.53 5.25
CA THR A 92 -7.01 0.21 4.23
C THR A 92 -6.44 1.42 3.49
N PHE A 93 -5.19 1.79 3.80
CA PHE A 93 -4.45 2.80 3.06
C PHE A 93 -4.24 2.30 1.62
N ASP A 94 -4.85 2.97 0.64
CA ASP A 94 -4.76 2.60 -0.78
C ASP A 94 -5.20 1.14 -1.07
N GLY A 95 -6.20 0.64 -0.31
CA GLY A 95 -6.69 -0.75 -0.43
C GLY A 95 -5.69 -1.81 0.03
N LYS A 96 -4.58 -1.42 0.66
CA LYS A 96 -3.51 -2.32 1.13
C LYS A 96 -3.49 -2.40 2.64
N LYS A 97 -2.88 -3.49 3.15
CA LYS A 97 -2.49 -3.57 4.57
C LYS A 97 -1.53 -2.42 4.90
N PRO A 98 -1.58 -1.83 6.11
CA PRO A 98 -0.74 -0.67 6.48
C PRO A 98 0.76 -0.88 6.23
N TYR A 99 1.25 -2.10 6.50
CA TYR A 99 2.63 -2.49 6.19
C TYR A 99 2.93 -2.48 4.69
N GLY A 100 1.99 -2.94 3.85
CA GLY A 100 2.12 -2.92 2.39
C GLY A 100 2.15 -1.50 1.84
N PHE A 101 1.35 -0.60 2.43
CA PHE A 101 1.41 0.82 2.11
C PHE A 101 2.77 1.43 2.47
N LEU A 102 3.25 1.20 3.70
CA LEU A 102 4.56 1.72 4.13
C LEU A 102 5.71 1.18 3.25
N LYS A 103 5.69 -0.12 2.94
CA LYS A 103 6.63 -0.73 2.00
C LYS A 103 6.59 -0.03 0.64
N SER A 104 5.41 0.31 0.13
CA SER A 104 5.29 1.00 -1.16
C SER A 104 5.89 2.40 -1.15
N ILE A 105 5.75 3.14 -0.04
CA ILE A 105 6.37 4.46 0.14
C ILE A 105 7.90 4.32 0.17
N ILE A 106 8.42 3.40 0.98
CA ILE A 106 9.87 3.18 1.12
C ILE A 106 10.46 2.76 -0.23
N THR A 107 9.84 1.78 -0.90
CA THR A 107 10.26 1.37 -2.24
C THR A 107 10.19 2.54 -3.23
N TYR A 108 9.15 3.36 -3.18
CA TYR A 108 9.05 4.54 -4.05
C TYR A 108 10.13 5.59 -3.77
N ALA A 109 10.49 5.80 -2.49
CA ALA A 109 11.53 6.74 -2.08
C ALA A 109 12.93 6.26 -2.49
N LEU A 110 13.21 4.96 -2.33
CA LEU A 110 14.48 4.34 -2.69
C LEU A 110 14.60 4.03 -4.19
N ARG A 111 13.49 4.01 -4.93
CA ARG A 111 13.49 3.72 -6.36
C ARG A 111 14.23 4.85 -7.09
N PRO A 112 15.29 4.54 -7.86
CA PRO A 112 15.97 5.55 -8.66
C PRO A 112 14.98 6.09 -9.71
N LYS A 113 14.72 7.39 -9.66
CA LYS A 113 13.82 8.09 -10.59
C LYS A 113 14.55 8.39 -11.90
N VAL A 114 14.99 7.34 -12.58
CA VAL A 114 15.56 7.41 -13.93
C VAL A 114 14.48 7.07 -14.95
N THR A 115 14.13 8.03 -15.80
CA THR A 115 13.26 7.84 -16.97
C THR A 115 14.02 7.18 -18.12
N TYR A 116 13.28 6.73 -19.15
CA TYR A 116 13.84 6.08 -20.34
C TYR A 116 15.01 6.90 -20.91
N ALA A 117 16.16 6.24 -21.10
CA ALA A 117 17.44 6.80 -21.55
C ALA A 117 18.32 7.55 -20.53
N GLY A 118 18.03 7.53 -19.22
CA GLY A 118 18.96 8.01 -18.19
C GLY A 118 19.26 9.52 -18.21
N LYS A 119 18.52 10.28 -19.03
CA LYS A 119 18.62 11.74 -19.10
C LYS A 119 17.71 12.39 -18.06
N GLN A 120 18.21 13.43 -17.41
CA GLN A 120 17.44 14.27 -16.50
C GLN A 120 16.34 15.01 -17.29
N ILE A 121 15.07 14.66 -17.07
CA ILE A 121 13.94 15.36 -17.68
C ILE A 121 13.53 16.48 -16.73
N ARG A 122 13.55 17.72 -17.22
CA ARG A 122 12.94 18.86 -16.52
C ARG A 122 11.43 18.66 -16.57
N LEU A 123 10.81 18.27 -15.46
CA LEU A 123 9.35 18.18 -15.34
C LEU A 123 8.76 19.59 -15.50
N LYS A 124 8.35 19.93 -16.72
CA LYS A 124 7.61 21.15 -17.02
C LYS A 124 6.13 20.81 -16.97
N LYS A 125 5.38 21.42 -16.06
CA LYS A 125 3.91 21.40 -16.09
C LYS A 125 3.48 22.28 -17.25
N GLU A 126 3.30 21.69 -18.42
CA GLU A 126 2.65 22.31 -19.57
C GLU A 126 1.14 22.12 -19.39
N THR A 127 0.40 23.21 -19.21
CA THR A 127 -1.06 23.18 -19.28
C THR A 127 -1.41 23.12 -20.75
N MET A 128 -1.81 21.94 -21.24
CA MET A 128 -2.24 21.74 -22.63
C MET A 128 -3.48 22.61 -22.89
N ASN A 129 -3.30 23.71 -23.64
CA ASN A 129 -4.37 24.64 -24.04
C ASN A 129 -4.81 24.42 -25.51
N GLU A 130 -4.46 23.26 -26.07
CA GLU A 130 -4.94 22.85 -27.38
C GLU A 130 -6.31 22.20 -27.26
N SER A 131 -7.19 22.43 -28.24
CA SER A 131 -8.49 21.77 -28.33
C SER A 131 -8.28 20.27 -28.52
N ILE A 132 -8.36 19.50 -27.44
CA ILE A 132 -8.30 18.04 -27.50
C ILE A 132 -9.56 17.56 -28.22
N THR A 133 -9.42 17.05 -29.44
CA THR A 133 -10.50 16.34 -30.11
C THR A 133 -10.68 14.99 -29.42
N ILE A 134 -11.64 14.94 -28.50
CA ILE A 134 -12.05 13.69 -27.85
C ILE A 134 -12.82 12.88 -28.89
N VAL A 135 -12.20 11.83 -29.44
CA VAL A 135 -12.92 10.85 -30.25
C VAL A 135 -13.61 9.88 -29.30
N ARG A 136 -14.94 10.00 -29.20
CA ARG A 136 -15.78 9.02 -28.50
C ARG A 136 -15.72 7.73 -29.32
N SER A 137 -15.12 6.67 -28.79
CA SER A 137 -15.33 5.33 -29.34
C SER A 137 -16.73 4.88 -28.90
N GLU A 138 -17.71 5.04 -29.78
CA GLU A 138 -18.98 4.33 -29.63
C GLU A 138 -18.71 2.85 -29.87
N GLN A 139 -18.85 2.05 -28.82
CA GLN A 139 -18.79 0.61 -28.94
C GLN A 139 -20.12 0.20 -29.57
N LEU A 140 -20.10 -0.09 -30.87
CA LEU A 140 -21.25 -0.68 -31.57
C LEU A 140 -21.43 -2.09 -30.99
N ASP A 141 -22.35 -2.21 -30.02
CA ASP A 141 -22.83 -3.50 -29.58
C ASP A 141 -23.43 -4.23 -30.79
N GLY A 142 -22.91 -5.44 -31.01
CA GLY A 142 -23.05 -6.19 -32.25
C GLY A 142 -24.49 -6.33 -32.73
N ILE A 143 -24.68 -6.05 -34.01
CA ILE A 143 -25.79 -6.58 -34.79
C ILE A 143 -25.48 -8.07 -35.00
N SER A 144 -26.26 -8.92 -34.36
CA SER A 144 -26.31 -10.35 -34.59
C SER A 144 -27.14 -10.62 -35.85
N ASP A 145 -26.49 -11.12 -36.90
CA ASP A 145 -27.14 -11.94 -37.94
C ASP A 145 -27.13 -13.42 -37.52
#